data_AF-A0A9E3WYQ9-F1
#
_entry.id   AF-A0A9E3WYQ9-F1
#
_cell.length_a   1.000
_cell.length_b   1.000
_cell.length_c   1.000
_cell.angle_alpha   90.00
_cell.angle_beta   90.00
_cell.angle_gamma   90.00
#
_symmetry.space_group_name_H-M   'P 1'
#
loop_
_entity.id
_entity.type
_entity.pdbx_description
1 polymer ?
#
loop_
_entity_poly.entity_id
_entity_poly.type
_entity_poly.pdbx_seq_one_letter_code
_entity_poly.pdbx_strand_id
1 'polypeptide(L)' 'MAVRDPKTEWLRVQIYRNMTPQQRILIAAQLYEDGVDTVRSAILDRHPNITPKELERQIRRRLLPRHLFEEVEAALALRD' A
#
# COMPACT_ATOMS: atom_id res chain seq x y z
N MET A 1 -10.09 -12.66 -6.53
CA MET A 1 -10.35 -14.03 -6.01
C MET A 1 -11.84 -14.19 -5.80
N ALA A 2 -12.52 -14.97 -6.63
CA ALA A 2 -13.89 -15.40 -6.33
C ALA A 2 -13.80 -16.87 -5.96
N VAL A 3 -13.92 -17.18 -4.67
CA VAL A 3 -14.14 -18.55 -4.21
C VAL A 3 -15.51 -18.98 -4.74
N ARG A 4 -15.56 -20.07 -5.51
CA ARG A 4 -16.75 -20.44 -6.29
C ARG A 4 -17.64 -21.49 -5.61
N ASP A 5 -17.17 -22.14 -4.55
CA ASP A 5 -17.94 -23.17 -3.85
C ASP A 5 -18.32 -22.76 -2.41
N PRO A 6 -19.53 -23.12 -1.92
CA PRO A 6 -20.01 -22.70 -0.61
C PRO A 6 -19.17 -23.16 0.58
N LYS A 7 -18.45 -24.29 0.47
CA LYS A 7 -17.67 -24.86 1.57
C LYS A 7 -16.41 -24.03 1.81
N THR A 8 -15.71 -23.66 0.75
CA THR A 8 -14.52 -22.81 0.84
C THR A 8 -14.90 -21.39 1.27
N GLU A 9 -16.06 -20.89 0.82
CA GLU A 9 -16.59 -19.59 1.27
C GLU A 9 -16.88 -19.59 2.77
N TRP A 10 -17.56 -20.63 3.28
CA TRP A 10 -17.83 -20.79 4.71
C TRP A 10 -16.53 -20.83 5.53
N LEU A 11 -15.53 -21.59 5.08
CA LEU A 11 -14.23 -21.66 5.76
C LEU A 11 -13.52 -20.29 5.78
N ARG A 12 -13.53 -19.55 4.66
CA ARG A 12 -12.96 -18.20 4.60
C ARG A 12 -13.60 -17.27 5.62
N VAL A 13 -14.93 -17.32 5.75
CA VAL A 13 -15.67 -16.53 6.74
C VAL A 13 -15.28 -16.92 8.17
N GLN A 14 -15.13 -18.21 8.47
CA GLN A 14 -14.68 -18.65 9.81
C GLN A 14 -13.27 -18.15 10.13
N ILE A 15 -12.35 -18.22 9.16
CA ILE A 15 -11.00 -17.67 9.29
C ILE A 15 -11.06 -16.18 9.66
N TYR A 16 -11.83 -15.38 8.92
CA TYR A 16 -11.96 -13.95 9.22
C TYR A 16 -12.66 -13.65 10.55
N ARG A 17 -13.61 -14.48 10.98
CA ARG A 17 -14.28 -14.32 12.28
C ARG A 17 -13.35 -14.59 13.46
N ASN A 18 -12.45 -15.56 13.30
CA ASN A 18 -11.51 -15.95 14.35
C ASN A 18 -10.25 -15.06 14.41
N MET A 19 -10.11 -14.09 13.50
CA MET A 19 -9.00 -13.15 13.52
C MET A 19 -9.11 -12.14 14.67
N THR A 20 -8.05 -12.05 15.47
CA THR A 20 -7.90 -11.01 16.49
C THR A 20 -7.72 -9.63 15.84
N PRO A 21 -8.00 -8.53 16.57
CA PRO A 21 -7.70 -7.18 16.07
C PRO A 21 -6.25 -7.02 15.61
N GLN A 22 -5.29 -7.61 16.32
CA GLN A 22 -3.87 -7.55 15.98
C GLN A 22 -3.58 -8.21 14.63
N GLN A 23 -4.15 -9.40 14.39
CA GLN A 23 -4.01 -10.09 13.10
C GLN A 23 -4.60 -9.28 11.95
N ARG A 24 -5.72 -8.58 12.17
CA ARG A 24 -6.32 -7.69 11.17
C ARG A 24 -5.41 -6.51 10.83
N ILE A 25 -4.81 -5.89 11.84
CA ILE A 25 -3.84 -4.80 11.64
C ILE A 25 -2.60 -5.28 10.89
N LEU A 26 -2.08 -6.48 11.21
CA LEU A 26 -0.96 -7.06 10.48
C LEU A 26 -1.28 -7.26 9.00
N ILE A 27 -2.49 -7.75 8.67
CA ILE A 27 -2.93 -7.86 7.27
C ILE A 27 -3.00 -6.49 6.61
N ALA A 28 -3.57 -5.48 7.28
CA ALA A 28 -3.66 -4.13 6.73
C ALA A 28 -2.27 -3.51 6.47
N ALA A 29 -1.32 -3.70 7.40
CA ALA A 29 0.06 -3.27 7.23
C ALA A 29 0.73 -3.99 6.06
N GLN A 30 0.58 -5.31 5.94
CA GLN A 30 1.13 -6.06 4.82
C GLN A 30 0.56 -5.60 3.48
N LEU A 31 -0.76 -5.37 3.41
CA LEU A 31 -1.40 -4.86 2.20
C LEU A 31 -0.89 -3.47 1.81
N TYR A 32 -0.55 -2.63 2.79
CA TYR A 32 0.06 -1.33 2.53
C TYR A 32 1.46 -1.49 1.93
N GLU A 33 2.32 -2.32 2.53
CA GLU A 33 3.67 -2.58 2.00
C GLU A 33 3.64 -3.18 0.60
N ASP A 34 2.78 -4.18 0.37
CA ASP A 34 2.59 -4.79 -0.96
C ASP A 34 2.12 -3.75 -1.99
N GLY A 35 1.26 -2.81 -1.56
CA GLY A 35 0.81 -1.68 -2.38
C GLY A 35 1.96 -0.72 -2.74
N VAL A 36 2.81 -0.38 -1.77
CA VAL A 36 4.01 0.44 -1.99
C VAL A 36 4.94 -0.24 -3.00
N ASP A 37 5.22 -1.52 -2.82
CA ASP A 37 6.10 -2.30 -3.68
C ASP A 37 5.58 -2.43 -5.11
N THR A 38 4.26 -2.61 -5.26
CA THR A 38 3.58 -2.64 -6.56
C THR A 38 3.75 -1.30 -7.28
N VAL A 39 3.50 -0.18 -6.58
CA VAL A 39 3.65 1.16 -7.15
C VAL A 39 5.10 1.45 -7.52
N ARG A 40 6.06 1.10 -6.64
CA ARG A 40 7.49 1.28 -6.89
C ARG A 40 7.92 0.51 -8.13
N SER A 41 7.57 -0.77 -8.22
CA SER A 41 7.88 -1.62 -9.37
C SER A 41 7.33 -1.03 -10.67
N ALA A 42 6.08 -0.58 -10.67
CA ALA A 42 5.45 0.02 -11.85
C ALA A 42 6.11 1.34 -12.30
N ILE A 43 6.61 2.15 -11.35
CA ILE A 43 7.34 3.39 -11.67
C ILE A 43 8.71 3.06 -12.28
N LEU A 44 9.45 2.12 -11.66
CA LEU A 44 10.79 1.73 -12.12
C LEU A 44 10.75 1.06 -13.50
N ASP A 45 9.73 0.25 -13.78
CA ASP A 45 9.51 -0.36 -15.09
C ASP A 45 9.36 0.71 -16.19
N ARG A 46 8.67 1.81 -15.90
CA ARG A 46 8.47 2.92 -16.85
C ARG A 46 9.62 3.92 -16.89
N HIS A 47 10.30 4.13 -15.76
CA HIS A 47 11.33 5.15 -15.57
C HIS A 47 12.55 4.56 -14.83
N PRO A 48 13.36 3.73 -15.51
CA PRO A 48 14.45 2.98 -14.85
C PRO A 48 15.55 3.87 -14.27
N ASN A 49 15.72 5.09 -14.81
CA ASN A 49 16.75 6.05 -14.38
C ASN A 49 16.21 7.15 -13.46
N ILE A 50 15.01 6.98 -12.90
CA ILE A 50 14.43 7.94 -11.95
C ILE A 50 15.35 8.09 -10.73
N THR A 51 15.50 9.32 -10.24
CA THR A 51 16.30 9.55 -9.03
C THR A 51 15.56 9.00 -7.81
N PRO A 52 16.27 8.58 -6.74
CA PRO A 52 15.62 8.10 -5.52
C PRO A 52 14.64 9.12 -4.93
N LYS A 53 15.01 10.41 -4.91
CA LYS A 53 14.15 11.50 -4.40
C LYS A 53 12.86 11.63 -5.20
N GLU A 54 12.94 11.58 -6.53
CA GLU A 54 11.75 11.67 -7.37
C GLU A 54 10.91 10.39 -7.32
N LEU A 55 11.54 9.22 -7.16
CA LEU A 55 10.82 7.95 -6.95
C LEU A 55 9.96 8.01 -5.69
N GLU A 56 10.54 8.42 -4.56
CA GLU A 56 9.80 8.54 -3.31
C GLU A 56 8.65 9.55 -3.40
N ARG A 57 8.89 10.70 -4.03
CA ARG A 57 7.85 11.70 -4.29
C ARG A 57 6.72 11.13 -5.14
N GLN A 58 7.04 10.37 -6.19
CA GLN A 58 6.06 9.73 -7.07
C GLN A 58 5.27 8.61 -6.37
N ILE A 59 5.89 7.89 -5.43
CA ILE A 59 5.21 6.92 -4.56
C ILE A 59 4.22 7.65 -3.64
N ARG A 60 4.68 8.67 -2.89
CA ARG A 60 3.82 9.47 -1.99
C ARG A 60 2.62 10.06 -2.71
N ARG A 61 2.83 10.62 -3.91
CA ARG A 61 1.76 11.20 -4.74
C ARG A 61 0.65 10.21 -5.09
N ARG A 62 0.96 8.91 -5.19
CA ARG A 62 -0.01 7.86 -5.58
C ARG A 62 -0.69 7.22 -4.38
N LEU A 63 0.01 7.13 -3.24
CA LEU A 63 -0.51 6.47 -2.04
C LEU A 63 -1.25 7.42 -1.11
N LEU A 64 -0.86 8.69 -1.06
CA LEU A 64 -1.46 9.66 -0.15
C LEU A 64 -2.64 10.38 -0.80
N PRO A 65 -3.70 10.65 -0.03
CA PRO A 65 -4.66 11.69 -0.37
C PRO A 65 -3.94 13.02 -0.65
N ARG A 66 -4.51 13.81 -1.57
CA ARG A 66 -3.89 15.05 -2.05
C ARG A 66 -3.43 16.00 -0.93
N HIS A 67 -4.27 16.23 0.08
CA HIS A 67 -3.94 17.13 1.18
C HIS A 67 -2.72 16.64 1.98
N LEU A 68 -2.65 15.33 2.29
CA LEU A 68 -1.50 14.76 3.00
C LEU A 68 -0.23 14.77 2.16
N PHE A 69 -0.35 14.56 0.85
CA PHE A 69 0.80 14.70 -0.05
C PHE A 69 1.37 16.13 -0.01
N GLU A 70 0.51 17.14 -0.11
CA GLU A 70 0.92 18.55 -0.07
C GLU A 70 1.58 18.91 1.28
N GLU A 71 1.00 18.47 2.40
CA GLU A 71 1.57 18.68 3.74
C GLU A 71 2.95 18.02 3.90
N VAL A 72 3.11 16.78 3.44
CA VAL A 72 4.38 16.05 3.55
C VAL A 72 5.47 16.70 2.68
N GLU A 73 5.15 17.08 1.44
CA GLU A 73 6.13 17.73 0.56
C GLU A 73 6.53 19.12 1.08
N ALA A 74 5.59 19.88 1.66
CA ALA A 74 5.91 21.14 2.33
C ALA A 74 6.86 20.93 3.52
N ALA A 75 6.60 19.92 4.36
CA ALA A 75 7.44 19.60 5.49
C ALA A 75 8.85 19.12 5.07
N LEU A 76 8.97 18.36 3.97
CA LEU A 76 10.25 17.92 3.43
C LEU A 76 11.05 19.08 2.83
N ALA A 77 10.39 20.02 2.14
CA ALA A 77 11.04 21.19 1.56
C ALA A 77 11.64 22.14 2.61
N LEU A 78 11.13 22.13 3.85
CA LEU A 78 11.68 22.91 4.97
C LEU A 78 12.89 22.25 5.64
N ARG A 79 13.16 20.97 5.34
CA ARG A 79 14.27 20.19 5.92
C ARG A 79 15.52 20.18 5.04
N ASP A 80 15.35 20.44 3.75
CA ASP A 80 16.42 20.59 2.75
C ASP A 80 16.97 22.02 2.73
#